data_AF-T0HQP7-F1
#
_entry.id   AF-T0HQP7-F1
#
_cell.length_a   1.000
_cell.length_b   1.000
_cell.length_c   1.000
_cell.angle_alpha   90.00
_cell.angle_beta   90.00
_cell.angle_gamma   90.00
#
_symmetry.space_group_name_H-M   'P 1'
#
loop_
_entity.id
_entity.type
_entity.pdbx_description
1 polymer ?
#
loop_
_entity_poly.entity_id
_entity_poly.type
_entity_poly.pdbx_seq_one_letter_code
_entity_poly.pdbx_strand_id
1 'polypeptide(L)'
;MTYAGDTGPSPAVTVWAKGSDILVSEIMALDALLEEIRARRKDASPAMLGGMERHLSAHHLTPEAVGDIAAKAGAGRVVLTHFAVPPGPLAPYEPGLRAAIGAGYSGAVDLARDLQSFDVGCRA
;
A
#
# COMPACT_ATOMS: atom_id res chain seq x y z
N MET A 1 4.96 11.39 12.58
CA MET A 1 4.09 10.66 11.63
C MET A 1 4.36 11.15 10.22
N THR A 2 4.42 10.25 9.25
CA THR A 2 4.44 10.58 7.82
C THR A 2 3.20 10.01 7.15
N TYR A 3 2.56 10.79 6.28
CA TYR A 3 1.43 10.36 5.45
C TYR A 3 1.87 10.41 3.98
N ALA A 4 1.91 9.25 3.32
CA ALA A 4 2.45 9.14 1.97
C ALA A 4 1.55 9.79 0.89
N GLY A 5 0.23 9.75 1.11
CA GLY A 5 -0.76 10.02 0.05
C GLY A 5 -0.79 8.91 -1.00
N ASP A 6 -1.51 9.16 -2.08
CA ASP A 6 -1.49 8.29 -3.25
C ASP A 6 -0.21 8.54 -4.03
N THR A 7 0.58 7.49 -4.20
CA THR A 7 1.92 7.61 -4.76
C THR A 7 2.41 6.27 -5.32
N GLY A 8 3.31 6.33 -6.29
CA GLY A 8 4.13 5.16 -6.64
C GLY A 8 5.36 5.05 -5.74
N PRO A 9 6.23 4.05 -5.97
CA PRO A 9 7.51 3.95 -5.28
C PRO A 9 8.30 5.27 -5.39
N SER A 10 8.58 5.92 -4.26
CA SER A 10 9.15 7.27 -4.22
C SER A 10 10.29 7.37 -3.21
N PRO A 11 11.54 7.58 -3.66
CA PRO A 11 12.68 7.79 -2.76
C PRO A 11 12.50 8.99 -1.82
N ALA A 12 11.78 10.02 -2.27
CA ALA A 12 11.48 11.19 -1.44
C ALA A 12 10.60 10.83 -0.24
N VAL A 13 9.59 9.97 -0.44
CA VAL A 13 8.73 9.47 0.65
C VAL A 13 9.56 8.68 1.65
N THR A 14 10.48 7.82 1.20
CA THR A 14 11.39 7.09 2.09
C THR A 14 12.24 8.03 2.96
N VAL A 15 12.78 9.11 2.36
CA VAL A 15 13.58 10.11 3.08
C VAL A 15 12.75 10.84 4.11
N TRP A 16 11.54 11.29 3.76
CA TRP A 16 10.65 12.00 4.69
C TRP A 16 10.13 11.09 5.80
N ALA A 17 9.90 9.80 5.50
CA ALA A 17 9.44 8.83 6.47
C ALA A 17 10.51 8.42 7.50
N LYS A 18 11.78 8.83 7.30
CA LYS A 18 12.89 8.37 8.13
C LYS A 18 12.64 8.60 9.63
N GLY A 19 12.61 7.49 10.37
CA GLY A 19 12.38 7.48 11.81
C GLY A 19 10.98 7.93 12.21
N SER A 20 9.97 7.87 11.34
CA SER A 20 8.59 8.15 11.75
C SER A 20 8.05 7.08 12.68
N ASP A 21 7.36 7.46 13.74
CA ASP A 21 6.69 6.49 14.62
C ASP A 21 5.58 5.75 13.87
N ILE A 22 4.90 6.46 12.96
CA ILE A 22 3.87 5.92 12.07
C ILE A 22 4.15 6.38 10.63
N LEU A 23 4.16 5.43 9.70
CA LEU A 23 3.99 5.65 8.26
C LEU A 23 2.55 5.28 7.87
N VAL A 24 1.76 6.26 7.45
CA VAL A 24 0.44 6.04 6.88
C VAL A 24 0.58 5.94 5.36
N SER A 25 0.12 4.84 4.77
CA SER A 25 0.30 4.54 3.36
C SER A 25 -0.99 4.03 2.73
N GLU A 26 -1.22 4.37 1.48
CA GLU A 26 -2.13 3.60 0.64
C GLU A 26 -1.59 2.19 0.38
N ILE A 27 -2.42 1.32 -0.20
CA ILE A 27 -2.00 -0.03 -0.58
C ILE A 27 -2.83 -0.59 -1.75
N MET A 28 -2.17 -1.23 -2.70
CA MET A 28 -2.80 -1.87 -3.84
C MET A 28 -2.42 -3.35 -3.98
N ALA A 29 -3.41 -4.24 -4.08
CA ALA A 29 -3.21 -5.62 -4.51
C ALA A 29 -3.20 -5.68 -6.05
N LEU A 30 -2.12 -5.16 -6.66
CA LEU A 30 -2.03 -4.88 -8.10
C LEU A 30 -2.43 -6.08 -8.97
N ASP A 31 -1.82 -7.24 -8.76
CA ASP A 31 -2.07 -8.42 -9.58
C ASP A 31 -3.52 -8.87 -9.50
N ALA A 32 -4.07 -8.97 -8.28
CA ALA A 32 -5.46 -9.34 -8.07
C ALA A 32 -6.42 -8.35 -8.73
N LEU A 33 -6.11 -7.05 -8.65
CA LEU A 33 -6.92 -6.00 -9.27
C LEU A 33 -6.87 -6.07 -10.81
N LEU A 34 -5.70 -6.29 -11.40
CA LEU A 34 -5.55 -6.45 -12.85
C LEU A 34 -6.27 -7.70 -13.37
N GLU A 35 -6.20 -8.81 -12.65
CA GLU A 35 -6.94 -10.03 -12.99
C GLU A 35 -8.46 -9.79 -12.95
N GLU A 36 -8.97 -9.13 -11.93
CA GLU A 36 -10.39 -8.79 -11.83
C GLU A 36 -10.83 -7.85 -12.96
N ILE A 37 -10.00 -6.88 -13.30
CA ILE A 37 -10.24 -5.97 -14.43
C ILE A 37 -10.30 -6.75 -15.74
N ARG A 38 -9.36 -7.66 -16.02
CA ARG A 38 -9.35 -8.52 -17.21
C ARG A 38 -10.57 -9.46 -17.23
N ALA A 39 -11.03 -9.89 -16.07
CA ALA A 39 -12.23 -10.71 -15.94
C ALA A 39 -13.50 -9.93 -16.29
N ARG A 40 -13.64 -8.67 -15.83
CA ARG A 40 -14.86 -7.87 -16.02
C ARG A 40 -14.90 -7.03 -17.30
N ARG A 41 -13.78 -6.46 -17.72
CA ARG A 41 -13.70 -5.55 -18.87
C ARG A 41 -13.37 -6.30 -20.16
N LYS A 42 -14.30 -7.15 -20.61
CA LYS A 42 -14.17 -7.89 -21.88
C LYS A 42 -14.16 -7.01 -23.12
N ASP A 43 -14.60 -5.77 -22.97
CA ASP A 43 -14.60 -4.70 -23.97
C ASP A 43 -13.28 -3.92 -24.06
N ALA A 44 -12.38 -4.06 -23.07
CA ALA A 44 -11.14 -3.30 -23.05
C ALA A 44 -10.16 -3.79 -24.11
N SER A 45 -9.62 -2.86 -24.89
CA SER A 45 -8.55 -3.16 -25.84
C SER A 45 -7.25 -3.49 -25.10
N PRO A 46 -6.32 -4.23 -25.74
CA PRO A 46 -4.99 -4.48 -25.16
C PRO A 46 -4.24 -3.19 -24.78
N ALA A 47 -4.41 -2.12 -25.59
CA ALA A 47 -3.80 -0.83 -25.31
C ALA A 47 -4.39 -0.16 -24.05
N MET A 48 -5.71 -0.26 -23.84
CA MET A 48 -6.34 0.21 -22.61
C MET A 48 -5.83 -0.55 -21.39
N LEU A 49 -5.77 -1.88 -21.46
CA LEU A 49 -5.30 -2.71 -20.35
C LEU A 49 -3.84 -2.38 -19.99
N GLY A 50 -2.97 -2.27 -20.99
CA GLY A 50 -1.57 -1.86 -20.76
C GLY A 50 -1.43 -0.42 -20.24
N GLY A 51 -2.31 0.49 -20.65
CA GLY A 51 -2.39 1.84 -20.10
C GLY A 51 -2.76 1.87 -18.62
N MET A 52 -3.75 1.06 -18.24
CA MET A 52 -4.19 0.90 -16.86
C MET A 52 -3.10 0.25 -16.00
N GLU A 53 -2.48 -0.84 -16.46
CA GLU A 53 -1.38 -1.50 -15.75
C GLU A 53 -0.23 -0.53 -15.47
N ARG A 54 0.18 0.27 -16.46
CA ARG A 54 1.20 1.30 -16.27
C ARG A 54 0.78 2.37 -15.27
N HIS A 55 -0.46 2.86 -15.36
CA HIS A 55 -0.96 3.87 -14.43
C HIS A 55 -0.96 3.34 -12.98
N LEU A 56 -1.53 2.15 -12.77
CA LEU A 56 -1.66 1.55 -11.45
C LEU A 56 -0.30 1.25 -10.82
N SER A 57 0.62 0.65 -11.59
CA SER A 57 1.97 0.32 -11.09
C SER A 57 2.86 1.55 -10.85
N ALA A 58 2.66 2.65 -11.59
CA ALA A 58 3.49 3.85 -11.46
C ALA A 58 2.99 4.84 -10.40
N HIS A 59 1.70 4.81 -10.07
CA HIS A 59 1.07 5.82 -9.21
C HIS A 59 0.51 5.27 -7.90
N HIS A 60 0.64 3.98 -7.64
CA HIS A 60 0.21 3.34 -6.41
C HIS A 60 1.28 2.40 -5.84
N LEU A 61 1.21 2.14 -4.53
CA LEU A 61 2.15 1.27 -3.84
C LEU A 61 1.65 -0.17 -3.75
N THR A 62 2.51 -1.12 -4.14
CA THR A 62 2.33 -2.54 -3.83
C THR A 62 2.72 -2.83 -2.37
N PRO A 63 2.31 -3.98 -1.80
CA PRO A 63 2.70 -4.38 -0.44
C PRO A 63 4.20 -4.45 -0.24
N GLU A 64 4.93 -4.96 -1.23
CA GLU A 64 6.39 -5.06 -1.21
C GLU A 64 7.01 -3.66 -1.18
N ALA A 65 6.47 -2.72 -1.96
CA ALA A 65 6.95 -1.34 -1.97
C ALA A 65 6.70 -0.63 -0.64
N VAL A 66 5.53 -0.84 -0.02
CA VAL A 66 5.25 -0.31 1.33
C VAL A 66 6.23 -0.88 2.35
N GLY A 67 6.47 -2.20 2.33
CA GLY A 67 7.44 -2.85 3.19
C GLY A 67 8.86 -2.30 3.02
N ASP A 68 9.32 -2.17 1.77
CA ASP A 68 10.64 -1.62 1.45
C ASP A 68 10.81 -0.17 1.94
N ILE A 69 9.81 0.69 1.70
CA ILE A 69 9.82 2.08 2.17
C ILE A 69 9.87 2.12 3.70
N ALA A 70 9.00 1.36 4.37
CA ALA A 70 8.89 1.34 5.83
C ALA A 70 10.19 0.84 6.49
N ALA A 71 10.79 -0.21 5.94
CA ALA A 71 12.04 -0.77 6.43
C ALA A 71 13.22 0.18 6.24
N LYS A 72 13.39 0.75 5.04
CA LYS A 72 14.46 1.73 4.75
C LYS A 72 14.32 3.01 5.56
N ALA A 73 13.08 3.44 5.80
CA ALA A 73 12.79 4.58 6.65
C ALA A 73 13.03 4.28 8.14
N GLY A 74 13.03 3.01 8.57
CA GLY A 74 13.02 2.65 9.98
C GLY A 74 11.75 3.16 10.67
N ALA A 75 10.59 3.01 10.01
CA ALA A 75 9.31 3.38 10.59
C ALA A 75 8.97 2.46 11.77
N GLY A 76 8.29 2.99 12.80
CA GLY A 76 7.89 2.20 13.97
C GLY A 76 6.68 1.29 13.70
N ARG A 77 5.71 1.80 12.94
CA ARG A 77 4.55 1.05 12.43
C ARG A 77 4.09 1.57 11.08
N VAL A 78 3.46 0.69 10.32
CA VAL A 78 2.73 1.01 9.09
C VAL A 78 1.23 0.98 9.39
N VAL A 79 0.52 2.02 8.98
CA VAL A 79 -0.94 2.06 8.96
C VAL A 79 -1.39 2.14 7.51
N LEU A 80 -2.05 1.09 7.05
CA LEU A 80 -2.60 1.00 5.71
C LEU A 80 -3.98 1.67 5.68
N THR A 81 -4.20 2.49 4.67
CA THR A 81 -5.50 3.07 4.30
C THR A 81 -5.66 2.98 2.78
N HIS A 82 -6.72 3.58 2.22
CA HIS A 82 -6.95 3.69 0.78
C HIS A 82 -6.68 2.37 0.03
N PHE A 83 -7.48 1.34 0.36
CA PHE A 83 -7.26 -0.02 -0.13
C PHE A 83 -7.74 -0.18 -1.57
N ALA A 84 -6.80 -0.33 -2.50
CA ALA A 84 -7.06 -0.71 -3.88
C ALA A 84 -6.97 -2.24 -4.03
N VAL A 85 -8.06 -2.92 -3.66
CA VAL A 85 -8.26 -4.36 -3.84
C VAL A 85 -9.45 -4.60 -4.79
N PRO A 86 -9.61 -5.82 -5.37
CA PRO A 86 -10.78 -6.12 -6.18
C PRO A 86 -12.09 -5.85 -5.42
N PRO A 87 -13.19 -5.52 -6.13
CA PRO A 87 -14.45 -5.14 -5.49
C PRO A 87 -14.98 -6.21 -4.55
N GLY A 88 -15.23 -5.84 -3.30
CA GLY A 88 -15.70 -6.77 -2.27
C GLY A 88 -15.11 -6.46 -0.90
N PRO A 89 -15.25 -7.38 0.07
CA PRO A 89 -14.63 -7.21 1.38
C PRO A 89 -13.10 -7.25 1.30
N LEU A 90 -12.44 -6.54 2.21
CA LEU A 90 -10.98 -6.51 2.34
C LEU A 90 -10.41 -7.81 2.95
N ALA A 91 -11.18 -8.48 3.81
CA ALA A 91 -10.74 -9.63 4.60
C ALA A 91 -10.06 -10.76 3.82
N PRO A 92 -10.47 -11.13 2.59
CA PRO A 92 -9.78 -12.15 1.79
C PRO A 92 -8.35 -11.76 1.36
N TYR A 93 -8.06 -10.47 1.23
CA TYR A 93 -6.77 -9.96 0.75
C TYR A 93 -5.79 -9.66 1.89
N GLU A 94 -6.31 -9.35 3.09
CA GLU A 94 -5.50 -8.95 4.25
C GLU A 94 -4.32 -9.88 4.56
N PRO A 95 -4.47 -11.23 4.59
CA PRO A 95 -3.35 -12.11 4.89
C PRO A 95 -2.18 -11.96 3.89
N GLY A 96 -2.51 -11.83 2.60
CA GLY A 96 -1.52 -11.65 1.53
C GLY A 96 -0.81 -10.30 1.62
N LEU A 97 -1.57 -9.22 1.85
CA LEU A 97 -1.02 -7.86 2.04
C LEU A 97 -0.02 -7.84 3.20
N ARG A 98 -0.41 -8.42 4.35
CA ARG A 98 0.45 -8.49 5.54
C ARG A 98 1.72 -9.32 5.30
N ALA A 99 1.59 -10.49 4.67
CA ALA A 99 2.72 -11.35 4.39
C ALA A 99 3.75 -10.68 3.47
N ALA A 100 3.28 -10.01 2.41
CA ALA A 100 4.15 -9.33 1.45
C ALA A 100 4.86 -8.11 2.04
N ILE A 101 4.17 -7.29 2.85
CA ILE A 101 4.83 -6.21 3.62
C ILE A 101 5.86 -6.81 4.60
N GLY A 102 5.46 -7.88 5.30
CA GLY A 102 6.26 -8.56 6.31
C GLY A 102 7.56 -9.19 5.79
N ALA A 103 7.66 -9.44 4.48
CA ALA A 103 8.88 -9.95 3.85
C ALA A 103 10.02 -8.91 3.87
N GLY A 104 9.69 -7.61 3.82
CA GLY A 104 10.66 -6.52 3.86
C GLY A 104 10.69 -5.74 5.18
N TYR A 105 9.61 -5.78 5.95
CA TYR A 105 9.41 -4.93 7.13
C TYR A 105 8.93 -5.74 8.35
N SER A 106 9.66 -5.65 9.46
CA SER A 106 9.38 -6.41 10.67
C SER A 106 8.56 -5.65 11.73
N GLY A 107 8.21 -4.37 11.48
CA GLY A 107 7.43 -3.58 12.42
C GLY A 107 5.93 -3.89 12.34
N ALA A 108 5.15 -3.26 13.22
CA ALA A 108 3.70 -3.48 13.25
C ALA A 108 3.05 -2.95 11.96
N VAL A 109 2.06 -3.69 11.46
CA VAL A 109 1.25 -3.32 10.30
C VAL A 109 -0.21 -3.34 10.73
N ASP A 110 -0.93 -2.26 10.49
CA ASP A 110 -2.34 -2.13 10.85
C ASP A 110 -3.17 -1.74 9.63
N LEU A 111 -4.28 -2.43 9.41
CA LEU A 111 -5.25 -2.06 8.40
C LEU A 111 -6.27 -1.14 9.06
N ALA A 112 -6.26 0.14 8.71
CA ALA A 112 -7.15 1.12 9.30
C ALA A 112 -8.61 0.86 8.92
N ARG A 113 -9.50 1.20 9.85
CA ARG A 113 -10.95 1.26 9.65
C ARG A 113 -11.42 2.70 9.77
N ASP A 114 -12.53 3.01 9.14
CA ASP A 114 -13.15 4.33 9.26
C ASP A 114 -13.36 4.71 10.73
N LEU A 115 -13.02 5.95 11.06
CA LEU A 115 -13.06 6.52 12.42
C LEU A 115 -12.13 5.86 13.45
N GLN A 116 -11.23 4.96 13.03
CA GLN A 116 -10.23 4.40 13.93
C GLN A 116 -9.16 5.45 14.29
N SER A 117 -8.82 5.52 15.57
CA SER A 117 -7.75 6.35 16.10
C SER A 117 -6.47 5.54 16.34
N PHE A 118 -5.33 6.21 16.22
CA PHE A 118 -4.01 5.65 16.55
C PHE A 118 -3.22 6.66 17.36
N ASP A 119 -2.59 6.17 18.43
CA ASP A 119 -1.66 6.98 19.21
C ASP A 119 -0.31 7.07 18.48
N VAL A 120 0.18 8.29 18.29
CA VAL A 120 1.53 8.54 17.78
C VAL A 120 2.49 8.46 18.96
N GLY A 121 3.56 7.68 18.83
CA GLY A 121 4.55 7.53 19.90
C GLY A 121 5.12 8.88 20.36
N CYS A 122 5.41 9.00 21.66
CA CYS A 122 6.17 10.11 22.21
C CYS A 122 7.66 9.76 22.16
N ARG A 123 8.47 10.60 21.50
CA ARG A 123 9.93 10.53 21.65
C ARG A 123 10.34 11.48 22.78
N ALA A 124 10.99 10.91 23.80
CA ALA A 124 11.62 11.65 24.89
C ALA A 124 12.87 12.40 24.39
#